data_AF-A0A2K8SNP9-F1
#
_entry.id   AF-A0A2K8SNP9-F1
#
_cell.length_a   1.000
_cell.length_b   1.000
_cell.length_c   1.000
_cell.angle_alpha   90.00
_cell.angle_beta   90.00
_cell.angle_gamma   90.00
#
_symmetry.space_group_name_H-M   'P 1'
#
loop_
_entity.id
_entity.type
_entity.pdbx_description
1 polymer ?
#
loop_
_entity_poly.entity_id
_entity_poly.type
_entity_poly.pdbx_seq_one_letter_code
_entity_poly.pdbx_strand_id
1 'polypeptide(L)' 'MIATLIVAWIIFIILWKLLKATVSSALTIAAILILLNISFGITPQDILHYIMQFTQTISQFQNGK' A
#
# COMPACT_ATOMS: atom_id res chain seq x y z
N MET A 1 16.64 -7.25 -32.30
CA MET A 1 15.83 -6.05 -32.00
C MET A 1 14.35 -6.34 -31.75
N ILE A 2 13.80 -7.50 -32.12
CA ILE A 2 12.41 -7.90 -31.81
C ILE A 2 12.22 -8.42 -30.37
N ALA A 3 13.24 -9.09 -29.82
CA ALA A 3 13.20 -9.67 -28.47
C ALA A 3 12.99 -8.60 -27.39
N THR A 4 13.64 -7.44 -27.54
CA THR A 4 13.48 -6.28 -26.65
C THR A 4 12.05 -5.72 -26.69
N LEU A 5 11.42 -5.72 -27.87
CA LEU A 5 10.03 -5.28 -28.03
C LEU A 5 9.05 -6.23 -27.31
N ILE A 6 9.29 -7.55 -27.40
CA ILE A 6 8.49 -8.58 -26.73
C ILE A 6 8.61 -8.45 -25.21
N VAL A 7 9.83 -8.27 -24.70
CA VAL A 7 10.06 -8.09 -23.26
C VAL A 7 9.39 -6.81 -22.75
N ALA A 8 9.55 -5.68 -23.45
CA ALA A 8 8.89 -4.43 -23.10
C ALA A 8 7.35 -4.56 -23.10
N TRP A 9 6.79 -5.27 -24.08
CA TRP A 9 5.36 -5.53 -24.17
C TRP A 9 4.83 -6.35 -22.99
N ILE A 10 5.55 -7.39 -22.56
CA ILE A 10 5.19 -8.19 -21.38
C ILE A 10 5.19 -7.34 -20.12
N ILE A 11 6.24 -6.53 -19.92
CA ILE A 11 6.35 -5.64 -18.75
C ILE A 11 5.23 -4.60 -18.77
N PHE A 12 4.90 -4.04 -19.94
CA PHE A 12 3.79 -3.09 -20.10
C PHE A 12 2.44 -3.72 -19.72
N ILE A 13 2.17 -4.97 -20.14
CA ILE A 13 0.94 -5.69 -19.75
C ILE A 13 0.90 -5.90 -18.23
N ILE A 14 2.00 -6.33 -17.63
CA ILE A 14 2.09 -6.56 -16.18
C ILE A 14 1.88 -5.25 -15.43
N LEU A 15 2.52 -4.17 -15.85
CA LEU A 15 2.35 -2.82 -15.30
C LEU A 15 0.89 -2.36 -15.43
N TRP A 16 0.23 -2.60 -16.57
CA TRP A 16 -1.17 -2.20 -16.75
C TRP A 16 -2.12 -3.00 -15.85
N LYS A 17 -1.86 -4.30 -15.68
CA LYS A 17 -2.58 -5.15 -14.73
C LYS A 17 -2.36 -4.71 -13.29
N LEU A 18 -1.10 -4.44 -12.94
CA LEU A 18 -0.72 -4.02 -11.60
C LEU A 18 -1.28 -2.63 -11.30
N LEU A 19 -1.23 -1.70 -12.25
CA LEU A 19 -1.80 -0.36 -12.09
C LEU A 19 -3.30 -0.43 -11.83
N LYS A 20 -4.07 -1.23 -12.58
CA LYS A 20 -5.51 -1.40 -12.31
C LYS A 20 -5.77 -2.01 -10.93
N ALA A 21 -4.97 -3.01 -10.54
CA ALA A 21 -5.08 -3.63 -9.22
C ALA A 21 -4.75 -2.62 -8.11
N THR A 22 -3.62 -1.92 -8.23
CA THR A 22 -3.18 -0.88 -7.30
C THR A 22 -4.15 0.28 -7.24
N VAL A 23 -4.71 0.75 -8.36
CA VAL A 23 -5.69 1.84 -8.36
C VAL A 23 -6.97 1.41 -7.65
N SER A 24 -7.49 0.20 -7.90
CA SER A 24 -8.70 -0.29 -7.22
C SER A 24 -8.48 -0.48 -5.71
N SER A 25 -7.36 -1.10 -5.33
CA SER A 25 -6.97 -1.26 -3.94
C SER A 25 -6.71 0.10 -3.27
N ALA A 26 -5.95 0.99 -3.90
CA ALA A 26 -5.65 2.33 -3.40
C ALA A 26 -6.90 3.20 -3.31
N LEU A 27 -7.86 3.07 -4.24
CA LEU A 27 -9.13 3.79 -4.18
C LEU A 27 -9.98 3.31 -2.99
N THR A 28 -10.03 2.00 -2.75
CA THR A 28 -10.75 1.42 -1.60
C THR A 28 -10.11 1.86 -0.29
N ILE A 29 -8.79 1.77 -0.21
CA ILE A 29 -7.98 2.23 0.92
C ILE A 29 -8.22 3.73 1.13
N ALA A 30 -8.08 4.55 0.09
CA ALA A 30 -8.31 5.99 0.13
C ALA A 30 -9.74 6.33 0.57
N ALA A 31 -10.76 5.62 0.08
CA ALA A 31 -12.14 5.82 0.50
C ALA A 31 -12.32 5.55 2.00
N ILE A 32 -11.76 4.45 2.51
CA ILE A 32 -11.79 4.12 3.94
C ILE A 32 -11.03 5.17 4.76
N LEU A 33 -9.84 5.58 4.30
CA LEU A 33 -9.02 6.59 4.96
C LEU A 33 -9.68 7.96 4.99
N ILE A 34 -10.32 8.38 3.90
CA ILE A 34 -11.08 9.63 3.81
C ILE A 34 -12.29 9.56 4.74
N LEU A 35 -13.02 8.45 4.72
CA LEU A 35 -14.18 8.26 5.59
C LEU A 35 -13.77 8.28 7.07
N LEU A 36 -12.65 7.64 7.42
CA LEU A 36 -12.09 7.64 8.77
C LEU A 36 -11.54 9.00 9.17
N ASN A 37 -10.89 9.72 8.25
CA ASN A 37 -10.42 11.09 8.47
C ASN A 37 -11.58 12.04 8.75
N ILE A 38 -12.67 11.93 7.98
CA ILE A 38 -13.88 12.72 8.19
C ILE A 38 -14.60 12.33 9.49
N SER A 39 -14.65 11.04 9.82
CA SER A 39 -15.40 10.54 10.98
C SER A 39 -14.67 10.69 12.31
N PHE A 40 -13.34 10.52 12.32
CA PHE A 40 -12.50 10.50 13.54
C PHE A 40 -11.48 11.63 13.59
N GLY A 41 -11.30 12.42 12.53
CA GLY A 41 -10.30 13.50 12.46
C GLY A 41 -8.86 13.01 12.32
N ILE A 42 -8.66 11.70 12.10
CA ILE A 42 -7.33 11.07 12.11
C ILE A 42 -6.72 11.11 10.70
N THR A 43 -5.49 11.60 10.58
CA THR A 43 -4.77 11.68 9.30
C THR A 43 -4.21 10.31 8.90
N PRO A 44 -4.12 9.97 7.60
CA PRO A 44 -3.45 8.76 7.11
C PRO A 44 -2.06 8.53 7.70
N GLN A 45 -1.33 9.62 7.91
CA GLN A 45 0.01 9.65 8.48
C GLN A 45 0.03 9.13 9.92
N ASP A 46 -0.99 9.48 10.72
CA ASP A 46 -1.10 9.03 12.12
C ASP A 46 -1.38 7.53 12.18
N ILE A 47 -2.22 7.00 11.31
CA ILE A 47 -2.53 5.56 11.26
C ILE A 47 -1.25 4.75 10.98
N LEU A 48 -0.45 5.20 10.02
CA LEU A 48 0.83 4.57 9.73
C LEU A 48 1.80 4.68 10.91
N HIS A 49 1.83 5.83 11.59
CA HIS A 49 2.66 6.02 12.78
C HIS A 49 2.25 5.07 13.92
N TYR A 50 0.94 4.97 14.18
CA TYR A 50 0.37 4.04 15.16
C TYR A 50 0.67 2.58 14.81
N ILE A 51 0.54 2.20 13.54
CA ILE A 51 0.89 0.85 13.09
C ILE A 51 2.39 0.61 13.33
N MET A 52 3.28 1.53 12.93
CA MET A 52 4.73 1.38 13.12
C MET A 52 5.10 1.25 14.60
N GLN A 53 4.54 2.07 15.48
CA GLN A 53 4.73 1.95 16.93
C GLN A 53 4.25 0.60 17.45
N PHE A 54 3.08 0.14 17.01
CA PHE A 54 2.53 -1.14 17.42
C PHE A 54 3.43 -2.31 16.97
N THR A 55 3.93 -2.30 15.74
CA THR A 55 4.85 -3.34 15.25
C THR A 55 6.18 -3.30 16.00
N GLN A 56 6.69 -2.11 16.35
CA GLN A 56 7.89 -1.95 17.15
C GLN A 56 7.69 -2.50 18.57
N THR A 57 6.58 -2.19 19.23
CA THR A 57 6.25 -2.73 20.55
C THR A 57 6.12 -4.26 20.52
N ILE A 58 5.48 -4.82 19.49
CA ILE A 58 5.38 -6.28 19.33
C ILE A 58 6.74 -6.90 19.07
N SER A 59 7.57 -6.27 18.24
CA SER A 59 8.92 -6.76 17.94
C SER A 59 9.82 -6.72 19.17
N GLN A 60 9.69 -5.71 20.02
CA GLN A 60 10.38 -5.64 21.31
C GLN A 60 9.87 -6.72 22.28
N PHE A 61 8.57 -6.99 22.32
CA PHE A 61 8.01 -8.07 23.12
C PHE A 61 8.40 -9.48 22.63
N GLN A 62 8.62 -9.66 21.32
CA GLN A 62 9.12 -10.93 20.76
C GLN A 62 10.63 -11.12 20.89
N ASN A 63 11.41 -10.04 20.83
CA ASN A 63 12.88 -10.10 20.97
C ASN A 63 13.36 -10.00 22.43
N GLY A 64 12.49 -9.58 23.35
CA GLY A 64 12.73 -9.65 24.79
C GLY A 64 12.49 -11.07 25.31
N LYS A 65 13.58 -11.85 25.42
CA LYS A 65 13.63 -12.99 26.34
C LYS A 65 13.62 -12.51 27.78
#